data_AF-A0A3D2NNA5-F1
#
_entry.id   AF-A0A3D2NNA5-F1
#
_cell.length_a   1.000
_cell.length_b   1.000
_cell.length_c   1.000
_cell.angle_alpha   90.00
_cell.angle_beta   90.00
_cell.angle_gamma   90.00
#
_symmetry.space_group_name_H-M   'P 1'
#
loop_
_entity.id
_entity.type
_entity.pdbx_description
1 polymer ?
#
loop_
_entity_poly.entity_id
_entity_poly.type
_entity_poly.pdbx_seq_one_letter_code
_entity_poly.pdbx_strand_id
1 'polypeptide(L)'
;MKHTKRRIVPLALWERGDGGEGTGMACFIIRGGNMPCPLEALIKLFYSLLFAFFLIAHARAEALPPSVREALLKADVPESAVSIVVQEVNQTRPLLHLNEAWPMNPASTMK
;
A
#
# COMPACT_ATOMS: atom_id res chain seq x y z
N MET A 1 -41.65 29.28 11.02
CA MET A 1 -42.19 29.32 12.40
C MET A 1 -41.97 27.97 13.08
N LYS A 2 -41.70 27.99 14.39
CA LYS A 2 -41.52 26.89 15.35
C LYS A 2 -40.07 26.46 15.66
N HIS A 3 -39.41 27.33 16.43
CA HIS A 3 -38.54 26.98 17.56
C HIS A 3 -39.07 25.78 18.33
N THR A 4 -38.16 24.95 18.90
CA THR A 4 -38.29 24.24 20.20
C THR A 4 -37.22 23.13 20.25
N LYS A 5 -36.40 22.91 21.26
CA LYS A 5 -36.12 23.55 22.55
C LYS A 5 -34.95 22.74 23.11
N ARG A 6 -33.77 23.36 23.28
CA ARG A 6 -32.66 22.74 24.01
C ARG A 6 -33.13 22.49 25.44
N ARG A 7 -33.05 21.26 25.93
CA ARG A 7 -33.25 20.95 27.35
C ARG A 7 -31.95 20.35 27.88
N ILE A 8 -31.09 21.25 28.36
CA ILE A 8 -30.02 20.93 29.30
C ILE A 8 -30.74 20.67 30.64
N VAL A 9 -30.61 19.47 31.20
CA VAL A 9 -31.06 19.17 32.56
C VAL A 9 -29.83 19.16 33.46
N PRO A 10 -29.84 19.92 34.57
CA PRO A 10 -28.65 20.17 35.36
C PRO A 10 -28.37 19.10 36.41
N LEU A 11 -27.08 19.06 36.72
CA LEU A 11 -26.40 18.57 37.92
C LEU A 11 -27.26 18.62 39.21
N ALA A 12 -27.54 17.45 39.77
CA ALA A 12 -27.84 17.26 41.20
C ALA A 12 -27.19 15.92 41.59
N LEU A 13 -26.02 15.93 42.23
CA LEU A 13 -25.87 16.03 43.67
C LEU A 13 -26.43 14.78 44.39
N TRP A 14 -25.62 13.73 44.45
CA TRP A 14 -25.52 12.91 45.67
C TRP A 14 -24.06 12.53 45.90
N GLU A 15 -23.52 13.11 46.96
CA GLU A 15 -22.21 12.90 47.56
C GLU A 15 -22.20 11.64 48.42
N ARG A 16 -20.99 11.06 48.57
CA ARG A 16 -20.51 10.29 49.73
C ARG A 16 -20.58 8.76 49.67
N GLY A 17 -19.39 8.18 49.74
CA GLY A 17 -19.14 6.76 49.99
C GLY A 17 -17.68 6.41 49.72
N ASP A 18 -16.84 6.67 50.71
CA ASP A 18 -15.42 6.36 50.81
C ASP A 18 -15.00 4.95 50.37
N GLY A 19 -13.70 4.84 50.03
CA GLY A 19 -12.94 3.61 50.27
C GLY A 19 -12.72 2.79 49.01
N GLY A 20 -11.52 2.95 48.44
CA GLY A 20 -11.09 2.15 47.30
C GLY A 20 -10.96 0.66 47.64
N GLU A 21 -11.04 -0.14 46.59
CA GLU A 21 -10.00 -1.08 46.19
C GLU A 21 -10.36 -1.62 44.80
N GLY A 22 -9.38 -1.59 43.91
CA GLY A 22 -9.57 -1.84 42.50
C GLY A 22 -9.94 -3.29 42.21
N THR A 23 -11.07 -3.47 41.55
CA THR A 23 -11.21 -4.35 40.38
C THR A 23 -12.54 -3.99 39.75
N GLY A 24 -12.59 -2.83 39.10
CA GLY A 24 -13.66 -2.53 38.16
C GLY A 24 -13.53 -3.53 37.01
N MET A 25 -14.27 -4.62 37.09
CA MET A 25 -14.75 -5.35 35.93
C MET A 25 -15.49 -4.33 35.06
N ALA A 26 -14.71 -3.62 34.25
CA ALA A 26 -15.22 -2.84 33.14
C ALA A 26 -15.77 -3.87 32.16
N CYS A 27 -17.07 -4.07 32.29
CA CYS A 27 -17.99 -4.63 31.32
C CYS A 27 -17.60 -4.13 29.92
N PHE A 28 -16.72 -4.88 29.25
CA PHE A 28 -16.54 -4.73 27.82
C PHE A 28 -17.66 -5.54 27.19
N ILE A 29 -18.77 -4.84 26.93
CA ILE A 29 -19.83 -5.29 26.04
C ILE A 29 -19.15 -5.70 24.73
N ILE A 30 -18.92 -7.00 24.54
CA ILE A 30 -18.56 -7.55 23.24
C ILE A 30 -19.77 -7.31 22.35
N ARG A 31 -19.67 -6.22 21.62
CA ARG A 31 -20.46 -5.88 20.45
C ARG A 31 -20.59 -7.13 19.59
N GLY A 32 -21.84 -7.58 19.38
CA GLY A 32 -22.18 -8.74 18.57
C GLY A 32 -21.55 -8.67 17.18
N GLY A 33 -20.43 -9.36 17.03
CA GLY A 33 -19.76 -9.63 15.77
C GLY A 33 -19.65 -11.14 15.64
N ASN A 34 -20.33 -11.67 14.64
CA ASN A 34 -20.20 -13.04 14.16
C ASN A 34 -18.75 -13.52 14.30
N MET A 35 -18.47 -14.57 15.08
CA MET A 35 -17.14 -15.19 15.17
C MET A 35 -16.94 -15.97 13.85
N PRO A 36 -16.14 -15.49 12.88
CA PRO A 36 -15.81 -16.34 11.76
C PRO A 36 -14.89 -17.45 12.27
N CYS A 37 -15.12 -18.68 11.81
CA CYS A 37 -14.25 -19.82 12.08
C CYS A 37 -12.78 -19.45 11.85
N PRO A 38 -11.81 -19.98 12.62
CA PRO A 38 -10.39 -19.64 12.45
C PRO A 38 -9.90 -19.88 11.00
N LEU A 39 -10.54 -20.81 10.29
CA LEU A 39 -10.33 -21.09 8.87
C LEU A 39 -10.74 -19.92 7.95
N GLU A 40 -11.86 -19.28 8.20
CA GLU A 40 -12.38 -18.15 7.39
C GLU A 40 -11.53 -16.89 7.57
N ALA A 41 -11.03 -16.66 8.79
CA ALA A 41 -10.09 -15.59 9.06
C ALA A 41 -8.76 -15.82 8.32
N LEU A 42 -8.27 -17.07 8.29
CA LEU A 42 -7.05 -17.45 7.57
C LEU A 42 -7.18 -17.24 6.06
N ILE A 43 -8.31 -17.66 5.48
CA ILE A 43 -8.58 -17.49 4.04
C ILE A 43 -8.63 -15.99 3.67
N LYS A 44 -9.31 -15.17 4.47
CA LYS A 44 -9.37 -13.72 4.24
C LYS A 44 -8.00 -13.04 4.35
N LEU A 45 -7.17 -13.47 5.31
CA LEU A 45 -5.79 -12.99 5.42
C LEU A 45 -4.94 -13.39 4.22
N PHE A 46 -5.08 -14.63 3.72
CA PHE A 46 -4.37 -15.11 2.55
C PHE A 46 -4.73 -14.31 1.29
N TYR A 47 -6.03 -14.10 1.03
CA TYR A 47 -6.48 -13.29 -0.11
C TYR A 47 -6.07 -11.82 0.02
N SER A 48 -6.14 -11.25 1.22
CA SER A 48 -5.67 -9.88 1.49
C SER A 48 -4.17 -9.72 1.18
N LEU A 49 -3.35 -10.68 1.63
CA LEU A 49 -1.91 -10.68 1.40
C LEU A 49 -1.59 -10.86 -0.09
N LEU A 50 -2.28 -11.77 -0.78
CA LEU A 50 -2.10 -12.01 -2.20
C LEU A 50 -2.47 -10.78 -3.05
N PHE A 51 -3.56 -10.10 -2.69
CA PHE A 51 -3.98 -8.86 -3.35
C PHE A 51 -2.97 -7.72 -3.15
N ALA A 52 -2.49 -7.54 -1.91
CA ALA A 52 -1.45 -6.54 -1.61
C ALA A 52 -0.15 -6.82 -2.39
N PHE A 53 0.26 -8.09 -2.50
CA PHE A 53 1.43 -8.50 -3.27
C PHE A 53 1.29 -8.17 -4.77
N PHE A 54 0.11 -8.42 -5.34
CA PHE A 54 -0.15 -8.15 -6.76
C PHE A 54 -0.11 -6.66 -7.11
N LEU A 55 -0.57 -5.80 -6.19
CA LEU A 55 -0.51 -4.34 -6.36
C LEU A 55 0.92 -3.81 -6.35
N ILE A 56 1.79 -4.35 -5.48
CA ILE A 56 3.20 -3.94 -5.42
C ILE A 56 3.95 -4.37 -6.68
N ALA A 57 3.59 -5.52 -7.27
CA ALA A 57 4.22 -6.02 -8.50
C ALA A 57 3.95 -5.14 -9.73
N HIS A 58 2.81 -4.44 -9.79
CA HIS A 58 2.44 -3.60 -10.94
C HIS A 58 3.15 -2.22 -10.98
N ALA A 59 3.87 -1.83 -9.91
CA ALA A 59 4.49 -0.51 -9.82
C ALA A 59 5.87 -0.41 -10.52
N ARG A 60 6.23 -1.36 -11.40
CA ARG A 60 7.57 -1.48 -11.99
C ARG A 60 7.50 -1.45 -13.52
N ALA A 61 7.11 -0.32 -14.08
CA ALA A 61 7.30 -0.03 -15.51
C ALA A 61 7.74 1.43 -15.63
N GLU A 62 9.05 1.68 -15.55
CA GLU A 62 9.59 3.00 -15.82
C GLU A 62 9.50 3.21 -17.33
N ALA A 63 8.55 4.05 -17.75
CA ALA A 63 8.24 4.21 -19.17
C ALA A 63 9.39 4.88 -19.91
N LEU A 64 9.74 4.36 -21.09
CA LEU A 64 10.74 4.98 -21.95
C LEU A 64 10.30 6.40 -22.35
N PRO A 65 11.26 7.35 -22.48
CA PRO A 65 10.96 8.65 -23.05
C PRO A 65 10.26 8.51 -24.42
N PRO A 66 9.22 9.31 -24.73
CA PRO A 66 8.43 9.15 -25.95
C PRO A 66 9.27 9.14 -27.23
N SER A 67 10.28 10.01 -27.30
CA SER A 67 11.19 10.10 -28.44
C SER A 67 11.99 8.82 -28.69
N VAL A 68 12.44 8.14 -27.62
CA VAL A 68 13.18 6.87 -27.72
C VAL A 68 12.25 5.75 -28.15
N ARG A 69 11.04 5.68 -27.57
CA ARG A 69 10.04 4.69 -27.95
C ARG A 69 9.65 4.82 -29.43
N GLU A 70 9.42 6.04 -29.90
CA GLU A 70 9.12 6.29 -31.32
C GLU A 70 10.27 5.90 -32.24
N ALA A 71 11.53 6.11 -31.82
CA ALA A 71 12.70 5.69 -32.58
C ALA A 71 12.81 4.16 -32.66
N LEU A 72 12.57 3.44 -31.55
CA LEU A 72 12.53 1.98 -31.51
C LEU A 72 11.43 1.43 -32.42
N LEU A 73 10.22 2.02 -32.36
CA LEU A 73 9.11 1.66 -33.23
C LEU A 73 9.43 1.88 -34.71
N LYS A 74 10.06 3.00 -35.07
CA LYS A 74 10.51 3.28 -36.45
C LYS A 74 11.57 2.30 -36.94
N ALA A 75 12.37 1.76 -36.03
CA ALA A 75 13.39 0.76 -36.33
C ALA A 75 12.88 -0.69 -36.29
N ASP A 76 11.58 -0.90 -36.03
CA ASP A 76 10.96 -2.22 -35.84
C ASP A 76 11.63 -3.05 -34.71
N VAL A 77 12.11 -2.36 -33.66
CA VAL A 77 12.75 -2.98 -32.50
C VAL A 77 11.77 -2.99 -31.33
N PRO A 78 11.38 -4.16 -30.81
CA PRO A 78 10.53 -4.23 -29.63
C PRO A 78 11.30 -3.85 -28.36
N GLU A 79 10.64 -3.21 -27.39
CA GLU A 79 11.24 -2.79 -26.12
C GLU A 79 11.84 -3.98 -25.32
N SER A 80 11.32 -5.20 -25.52
CA SER A 80 11.85 -6.42 -24.90
C SER A 80 13.20 -6.87 -25.47
N ALA A 81 13.59 -6.41 -26.67
CA ALA A 81 14.84 -6.78 -27.32
C ALA A 81 16.01 -5.84 -26.97
N VAL A 82 15.77 -4.82 -26.14
CA VAL A 82 16.79 -3.84 -25.74
C VAL A 82 16.92 -3.79 -24.22
N SER A 83 18.16 -3.57 -23.75
CA SER A 83 18.47 -3.27 -22.36
C SER A 83 19.12 -1.89 -22.30
N ILE A 84 18.56 -0.99 -21.51
CA ILE A 84 18.94 0.42 -21.46
C ILE A 84 19.08 0.85 -20.01
N VAL A 85 20.25 1.40 -19.66
CA VAL A 85 20.49 2.03 -18.36
C VAL A 85 21.06 3.42 -18.59
N VAL A 86 20.45 4.43 -17.99
CA VAL A 86 20.96 5.80 -17.98
C VAL A 86 21.18 6.20 -16.53
N GLN A 87 22.42 6.52 -16.19
CA GLN A 87 22.82 6.89 -14.85
C GLN A 87 23.71 8.13 -14.90
N GLU A 88 23.42 9.08 -14.01
CA GLU A 88 24.33 10.20 -13.77
C GLU A 88 25.64 9.68 -13.20
N VAL A 89 26.78 10.16 -13.70
CA VAL A 89 28.12 9.66 -13.33
C VAL A 89 28.36 9.73 -11.81
N ASN A 90 27.76 10.71 -11.14
CA ASN A 90 27.92 10.94 -9.69
C ASN A 90 26.81 10.31 -8.82
N GLN A 91 25.86 9.60 -9.42
CA GLN A 91 24.74 8.98 -8.68
C GLN A 91 24.81 7.47 -8.75
N THR A 92 24.47 6.81 -7.64
CA THR A 92 24.39 5.35 -7.56
C THR A 92 23.06 4.79 -8.05
N ARG A 93 22.04 5.63 -8.24
CA ARG A 93 20.73 5.23 -8.75
C ARG A 93 20.57 5.63 -10.22
N PRO A 94 20.16 4.72 -11.12
CA PRO A 94 19.89 5.08 -12.51
C PRO A 94 18.66 5.99 -12.61
N LEU A 95 18.70 6.90 -13.58
CA LEU A 95 17.57 7.75 -13.98
C LEU A 95 16.56 6.99 -14.84
N LEU A 96 17.04 6.01 -15.60
CA LEU A 96 16.24 5.12 -16.44
C LEU A 96 16.87 3.73 -16.41
N HIS A 97 16.06 2.72 -16.17
CA HIS A 97 16.47 1.32 -16.27
C HIS A 97 15.37 0.51 -16.97
N LEU A 98 15.72 -0.11 -18.10
CA LEU A 98 14.85 -1.02 -18.85
C LEU A 98 15.62 -2.32 -19.09
N ASN A 99 15.02 -3.44 -18.68
CA ASN A 99 15.60 -4.78 -18.87
C ASN A 99 17.06 -4.88 -18.38
N GLU A 100 17.45 -4.11 -17.36
CA GLU A 100 18.83 -4.01 -16.85
C GLU A 100 19.37 -5.38 -16.40
N ALA A 101 18.52 -6.20 -15.78
CA ALA A 101 18.89 -7.53 -15.31
C ALA A 101 18.95 -8.59 -16.42
N TRP A 102 18.60 -8.24 -17.67
CA TRP A 102 18.55 -9.18 -18.78
C TRP A 102 19.87 -9.20 -19.56
N PRO A 103 20.59 -10.33 -19.62
CA PRO A 103 21.83 -10.43 -20.39
C PRO A 103 21.59 -10.24 -21.89
N MET A 104 22.41 -9.41 -22.55
CA MET A 104 22.36 -9.15 -23.99
C MET A 104 23.75 -9.36 -24.62
N ASN A 105 23.82 -9.65 -25.93
CA ASN A 105 25.09 -9.74 -26.65
C ASN A 105 25.73 -8.35 -26.78
N PRO A 106 26.92 -8.10 -26.19
CA PRO A 106 27.54 -6.78 -26.22
C PRO A 106 28.18 -6.42 -27.57
N ALA A 107 28.33 -7.37 -28.51
CA ALA A 107 29.07 -7.18 -29.75
C ALA A 107 30.40 -6.44 -29.50
N SER A 108 30.69 -5.36 -30.23
CA SER A 108 31.92 -4.56 -30.09
C SER A 108 31.97 -3.62 -28.88
N THR A 109 30.98 -3.65 -27.98
CA THR A 109 31.03 -2.87 -26.72
C THR A 109 31.86 -3.56 -25.64
N MET A 110 32.12 -4.86 -25.80
CA MET A 110 33.12 -5.60 -25.02
C MET A 110 34.50 -5.29 -25.59
N LYS A 111 35.43 -4.88 -24.73
CA LYS A 111 36.84 -4.63 -25.07
C LYS A 111 37.73 -5.68 -24.43
#